data_AF-A0A7K6L7A5-F1
#
_entry.id   AF-A0A7K6L7A5-F1
#
_cell.length_a   1.000
_cell.length_b   1.000
_cell.length_c   1.000
_cell.angle_alpha   90.00
_cell.angle_beta   90.00
_cell.angle_gamma   90.00
#
_symmetry.space_group_name_H-M   'P 1'
#
loop_
_entity.id
_entity.type
_entity.pdbx_description
1 polymer ?
#
loop_
_entity_poly.entity_id
_entity_poly.type
_entity_poly.pdbx_seq_one_letter_code
_entity_poly.pdbx_strand_id
1 'polypeptide(L)'
;PSALADPDTERRLRAAAARGGHTLYVPRGALWGCEDIARMDREGTLQALKVTMTKAPGSLRPQGWLRDRAEAAAAAAARTVLYEGPLRPLCPLVPNNVNTMAAAAVAAPRLGFDGVTACLVADPSVPDWHIVDVEVTAVAEGGRSLTVTSSRRNPAGPGAVTGSATRHSFWSSVQACTGHGGCVKLC
;
A
#
# COMPACT_ATOMS: atom_id res chain seq x y z
N PRO A 1 7.36 -3.00 0.00
CA PRO A 1 7.89 -1.79 -0.68
C PRO A 1 7.94 -0.52 0.19
N SER A 2 7.63 -0.58 1.49
CA SER A 2 7.68 0.58 2.39
C SER A 2 9.06 1.25 2.46
N ALA A 3 10.14 0.52 2.21
CA ALA A 3 11.49 1.09 2.10
C ALA A 3 11.65 2.15 0.99
N LEU A 4 10.82 2.13 -0.06
CA LEU A 4 10.81 3.15 -1.11
C LEU A 4 10.21 4.49 -0.64
N ALA A 5 9.65 4.54 0.57
CA ALA A 5 9.25 5.80 1.19
C ALA A 5 10.46 6.63 1.64
N ASP A 6 11.66 6.05 1.73
CA ASP A 6 12.90 6.80 1.92
C ASP A 6 13.39 7.31 0.55
N PRO A 7 13.43 8.65 0.32
CA PRO A 7 13.77 9.22 -0.99
C PRO A 7 15.17 8.83 -1.49
N ASP A 8 16.13 8.67 -0.57
CA ASP A 8 17.50 8.29 -0.91
C ASP A 8 17.57 6.84 -1.37
N THR A 9 16.92 5.93 -0.65
CA THR A 9 16.77 4.52 -1.01
C THR A 9 16.07 4.39 -2.36
N GLU A 10 14.94 5.06 -2.55
CA GLU A 10 14.21 5.04 -3.82
C GLU A 10 15.07 5.51 -4.99
N ARG A 11 15.72 6.68 -4.84
CA ARG A 11 16.58 7.25 -5.88
C ARG A 11 17.74 6.33 -6.24
N ARG A 12 18.43 5.77 -5.23
CA ARG A 12 19.56 4.86 -5.43
C ARG A 12 19.14 3.59 -6.17
N LEU A 13 18.00 3.00 -5.79
CA LEU A 13 17.47 1.81 -6.41
C LEU A 13 17.03 2.04 -7.86
N ARG A 14 16.31 3.14 -8.14
CA ARG A 14 15.93 3.54 -9.51
C ARG A 14 17.16 3.77 -10.38
N ALA A 15 18.16 4.48 -9.87
CA ALA A 15 19.38 4.75 -10.61
C ALA A 15 20.20 3.47 -10.88
N ALA A 16 20.25 2.53 -9.93
CA ALA A 16 20.91 1.24 -10.13
C ALA A 16 20.20 0.39 -11.21
N ALA A 17 18.86 0.33 -11.18
CA ALA A 17 18.06 -0.35 -12.20
C ALA A 17 18.35 0.24 -13.60
N ALA A 18 18.30 1.56 -13.73
CA ALA A 18 18.55 2.26 -14.99
C ALA A 18 19.98 2.03 -15.51
N ARG A 19 21.00 2.19 -14.67
CA ARG A 19 22.41 2.00 -15.08
C ARG A 19 22.73 0.56 -15.49
N GLY A 20 22.15 -0.42 -14.80
CA GLY A 20 22.42 -1.84 -15.06
C GLY A 20 21.54 -2.43 -16.16
N GLY A 21 20.53 -1.71 -16.67
CA GLY A 21 19.51 -2.28 -17.56
C GLY A 21 18.64 -3.36 -16.88
N HIS A 22 18.70 -3.48 -15.55
CA HIS A 22 17.97 -4.48 -14.78
C HIS A 22 16.65 -3.92 -14.24
N THR A 23 15.63 -4.77 -14.15
CA THR A 23 14.32 -4.36 -13.64
C THR A 23 14.25 -4.56 -12.13
N LEU A 24 13.87 -3.51 -11.40
CA LEU A 24 13.47 -3.61 -9.99
C LEU A 24 11.99 -3.97 -9.92
N TYR A 25 11.70 -5.20 -9.55
CA TYR A 25 10.34 -5.68 -9.37
C TYR A 25 9.80 -5.37 -7.98
N VAL A 26 8.60 -4.79 -7.94
CA VAL A 26 7.87 -4.49 -6.71
C VAL A 26 6.58 -5.32 -6.71
N PRO A 27 6.44 -6.32 -5.83
CA PRO A 27 5.21 -7.10 -5.78
C PRO A 27 4.05 -6.24 -5.25
N ARG A 28 2.91 -6.27 -5.95
CA ARG A 28 1.65 -5.57 -5.59
C ARG A 28 1.05 -6.08 -4.28
N GLY A 29 1.34 -7.33 -3.92
CA GLY A 29 0.82 -7.97 -2.73
C GLY A 29 -0.70 -7.89 -2.64
N ALA A 30 -1.21 -7.25 -1.60
CA ALA A 30 -2.65 -7.17 -1.37
C ALA A 30 -3.38 -6.08 -2.16
N LEU A 31 -2.68 -5.33 -3.02
CA LEU A 31 -3.28 -4.22 -3.76
C LEU A 31 -4.11 -4.74 -4.93
N TRP A 32 -5.43 -4.60 -4.82
CA TRP A 32 -6.36 -4.82 -5.92
C TRP A 32 -6.41 -3.59 -6.84
N GLY A 33 -6.63 -3.79 -8.15
CA GLY A 33 -6.77 -2.70 -9.13
C GLY A 33 -5.47 -1.92 -9.45
N CYS A 34 -4.29 -2.49 -9.19
CA CYS A 34 -3.04 -1.75 -9.39
C CYS A 34 -2.76 -1.41 -10.87
N GLU A 35 -3.22 -2.24 -11.81
CA GLU A 35 -3.12 -1.97 -13.24
C GLU A 35 -3.96 -0.77 -13.66
N ASP A 36 -5.18 -0.65 -13.14
CA ASP A 36 -6.08 0.48 -13.41
C ASP A 36 -5.52 1.79 -12.81
N ILE A 37 -5.02 1.72 -11.57
CA ILE A 37 -4.34 2.86 -10.92
C ILE A 37 -3.16 3.32 -11.77
N ALA A 38 -2.29 2.40 -12.18
CA ALA A 38 -1.11 2.72 -12.99
C ALA A 38 -1.47 3.23 -14.38
N ARG A 39 -2.60 2.79 -14.96
CA ARG A 39 -3.12 3.34 -16.21
C ARG A 39 -3.58 4.79 -16.03
N MET A 40 -4.42 5.06 -15.03
CA MET A 40 -4.94 6.40 -14.76
C MET A 40 -3.83 7.40 -14.41
N ASP A 41 -2.80 6.97 -13.67
CA ASP A 41 -1.62 7.79 -13.38
C ASP A 41 -0.86 8.16 -14.67
N ARG A 42 -0.61 7.19 -15.55
CA ARG A 42 0.08 7.39 -16.83
C ARG A 42 -0.68 8.31 -17.78
N GLU A 43 -2.00 8.20 -17.79
CA GLU A 43 -2.90 9.08 -18.55
C GLU A 43 -3.03 10.47 -17.91
N GLY A 44 -2.53 10.67 -16.69
CA GLY A 44 -2.62 11.94 -15.97
C GLY A 44 -4.02 12.25 -15.44
N THR A 45 -4.92 11.26 -15.41
CA THR A 45 -6.32 11.43 -14.96
C THR A 45 -6.48 11.18 -13.47
N LEU A 46 -5.61 10.38 -12.85
CA LEU A 46 -5.64 10.08 -11.42
C LEU A 46 -5.45 11.34 -10.56
N GLN A 47 -6.47 11.69 -9.76
CA GLN A 47 -6.48 12.87 -8.89
C GLN A 47 -6.27 12.52 -7.42
N ALA A 48 -6.84 11.41 -6.94
CA ALA A 48 -6.70 10.98 -5.56
C ALA A 48 -6.67 9.45 -5.45
N LEU A 49 -5.89 8.98 -4.50
CA LEU A 49 -5.79 7.57 -4.14
C LEU A 49 -5.71 7.48 -2.62
N LYS A 50 -6.74 6.89 -2.00
CA LYS A 50 -6.77 6.57 -0.58
C LYS A 50 -6.74 5.06 -0.40
N VAL A 51 -5.88 4.59 0.50
CA VAL A 51 -5.81 3.19 0.89
C VAL A 51 -6.05 3.10 2.39
N THR A 52 -7.14 2.44 2.76
CA THR A 52 -7.46 2.13 4.15
C THR A 52 -7.07 0.69 4.43
N MET A 53 -6.38 0.45 5.53
CA MET A 53 -6.06 -0.89 5.99
C MET A 53 -6.55 -1.10 7.40
N THR A 54 -7.45 -2.06 7.56
CA THR A 54 -8.05 -2.43 8.83
C THR A 54 -7.51 -3.79 9.26
N LYS A 55 -6.99 -3.87 10.49
CA LYS A 55 -6.46 -5.10 11.09
C LYS A 55 -6.83 -5.19 12.56
N ALA A 56 -6.84 -6.42 13.08
CA ALA A 56 -6.87 -6.65 14.52
C ALA A 56 -5.68 -5.94 15.20
N PRO A 57 -5.85 -5.38 16.41
CA PRO A 57 -4.76 -4.73 17.14
C PRO A 57 -3.50 -5.61 17.27
N GLY A 58 -3.68 -6.91 17.57
CA GLY A 58 -2.58 -7.88 17.69
C GLY A 58 -1.82 -8.15 16.39
N SER A 59 -2.36 -7.76 15.22
CA SER A 59 -1.71 -7.92 13.91
C SER A 59 -0.90 -6.70 13.48
N LEU A 60 -0.92 -5.62 14.26
CA LEU A 60 -0.15 -4.40 13.99
C LEU A 60 1.23 -4.48 14.65
N ARG A 61 2.25 -3.90 14.00
CA ARG A 61 3.61 -3.75 14.56
C ARG A 61 4.03 -2.27 14.52
N PRO A 62 3.33 -1.39 15.26
CA PRO A 62 3.60 0.03 15.28
C PRO A 62 4.87 0.38 16.07
N GLN A 63 5.46 1.51 15.73
CA GLN A 63 6.68 2.05 16.30
C GLN A 63 6.48 3.54 16.63
N GLY A 64 7.36 4.09 17.48
CA GLY A 64 7.26 5.48 17.93
C GLY A 64 5.90 5.78 18.55
N TRP A 65 5.42 7.01 18.35
CA TRP A 65 4.15 7.51 18.89
C TRP A 65 2.91 6.68 18.48
N LEU A 66 2.99 5.97 17.34
CA LEU A 66 1.89 5.15 16.84
C LEU A 66 1.66 3.91 17.73
N ARG A 67 2.69 3.47 18.45
CA ARG A 67 2.59 2.34 19.39
C ARG A 67 1.63 2.65 20.52
N ASP A 68 1.85 3.75 21.23
CA ASP A 68 1.04 4.13 22.39
C ASP A 68 -0.43 4.29 21.99
N ARG A 69 -0.68 4.86 20.80
CA ARG A 69 -2.03 4.99 20.24
C ARG A 69 -2.67 3.64 19.91
N ALA A 70 -1.90 2.68 19.39
CA ALA A 70 -2.41 1.35 19.09
C ALA A 70 -2.69 0.54 20.36
N GLU A 71 -1.85 0.68 21.39
CA GLU A 71 -2.06 0.06 22.71
C GLU A 71 -3.32 0.63 23.40
N ALA A 72 -3.51 1.95 23.36
CA ALA A 72 -4.73 2.59 23.86
C ALA A 72 -5.98 2.11 23.11
N ALA A 73 -5.91 1.98 21.78
CA ALA A 73 -7.01 1.44 20.97
C ALA A 73 -7.33 -0.03 21.32
N ALA A 74 -6.30 -0.84 21.56
CA ALA A 74 -6.47 -2.23 21.98
C ALA A 74 -7.13 -2.33 23.36
N ALA A 75 -6.70 -1.51 24.33
CA ALA A 75 -7.26 -1.47 25.67
C ALA A 75 -8.72 -1.00 25.68
N ALA A 76 -9.06 -0.03 24.82
CA ALA A 76 -10.43 0.45 24.66
C ALA A 76 -11.35 -0.56 23.94
N ALA A 77 -10.81 -1.63 23.35
CA ALA A 77 -11.54 -2.65 22.59
C ALA A 77 -12.47 -2.04 21.51
N ALA A 78 -12.07 -0.92 20.90
CA ALA A 78 -12.87 -0.17 19.95
C ALA A 78 -12.18 -0.02 18.59
N ARG A 79 -12.98 0.00 17.52
CA ARG A 79 -12.51 0.34 16.18
C ARG A 79 -11.96 1.77 16.18
N THR A 80 -10.67 1.91 15.90
CA THR A 80 -9.95 3.18 16.05
C THR A 80 -9.10 3.46 14.81
N VAL A 81 -9.26 4.67 14.25
CA VAL A 81 -8.32 5.21 13.26
C VAL A 81 -7.04 5.63 13.98
N LEU A 82 -5.95 4.91 13.71
CA LEU A 82 -4.64 5.17 14.30
C LEU A 82 -3.89 6.27 13.55
N TYR A 83 -4.07 6.32 12.23
CA TYR A 83 -3.42 7.27 11.35
C TYR A 83 -4.32 7.57 10.14
N GLU A 84 -4.39 8.83 9.73
CA GLU A 84 -4.89 9.23 8.43
C GLU A 84 -4.08 10.42 7.91
N GLY A 85 -3.55 10.33 6.68
CA GLY A 85 -2.69 11.35 6.09
C GLY A 85 -1.77 10.80 5.00
N PRO A 86 -0.73 11.57 4.59
CA PRO A 86 0.26 11.12 3.60
C PRO A 86 0.93 9.79 3.97
N LEU A 87 1.16 8.93 3.00
CA LEU A 87 1.73 7.61 3.25
C LEU A 87 3.20 7.66 3.73
N ARG A 88 4.01 8.61 3.26
CA ARG A 88 5.46 8.67 3.56
C ARG A 88 5.78 8.60 5.05
N PRO A 89 5.24 9.47 5.93
CA PRO A 89 5.54 9.42 7.37
C PRO A 89 5.00 8.17 8.07
N LEU A 90 3.99 7.49 7.52
CA LEU A 90 3.47 6.25 8.10
C LEU A 90 4.39 5.05 7.85
N CYS A 91 5.09 5.02 6.71
CA CYS A 91 5.97 3.91 6.33
C CYS A 91 7.00 3.51 7.40
N PRO A 92 7.78 4.43 8.02
CA PRO A 92 8.72 4.06 9.07
C PRO A 92 8.04 3.66 10.38
N LEU A 93 6.81 4.11 10.65
CA LEU A 93 6.10 3.83 11.89
C LEU A 93 5.48 2.42 11.92
N VAL A 94 5.17 1.84 10.77
CA VAL A 94 4.53 0.51 10.71
C VAL A 94 4.94 -0.29 9.44
N PRO A 95 6.25 -0.44 9.18
CA PRO A 95 6.78 -0.90 7.89
C PRO A 95 6.33 -2.31 7.49
N ASN A 96 5.99 -3.15 8.46
CA ASN A 96 5.52 -4.51 8.23
C ASN A 96 4.08 -4.58 7.73
N ASN A 97 3.25 -3.57 8.02
CA ASN A 97 1.84 -3.60 7.70
C ASN A 97 1.56 -2.84 6.40
N VAL A 98 2.24 -1.72 6.12
CA VAL A 98 1.82 -0.77 5.05
C VAL A 98 2.43 -1.05 3.67
N ASN A 99 2.93 -2.27 3.44
CA ASN A 99 3.48 -2.67 2.14
C ASN A 99 2.48 -2.55 0.99
N THR A 100 1.19 -2.82 1.23
CA THR A 100 0.12 -2.65 0.24
C THR A 100 -0.09 -1.19 -0.16
N MET A 101 -0.05 -0.29 0.82
CA MET A 101 -0.16 1.15 0.56
C MET A 101 1.07 1.64 -0.22
N ALA A 102 2.27 1.16 0.14
CA ALA A 102 3.48 1.47 -0.59
C ALA A 102 3.47 0.95 -2.03
N ALA A 103 2.84 -0.21 -2.29
CA ALA A 103 2.59 -0.67 -3.66
C ALA A 103 1.67 0.30 -4.42
N ALA A 104 0.71 0.92 -3.74
CA ALA A 104 -0.21 1.89 -4.35
C ALA A 104 0.53 3.19 -4.74
N ALA A 105 1.44 3.68 -3.89
CA ALA A 105 2.31 4.80 -4.23
C ALA A 105 3.25 4.48 -5.40
N VAL A 106 3.74 3.25 -5.51
CA VAL A 106 4.54 2.80 -6.67
C VAL A 106 3.68 2.70 -7.93
N ALA A 107 2.40 2.32 -7.81
CA ALA A 107 1.45 2.27 -8.92
C ALA A 107 1.04 3.67 -9.42
N ALA A 108 1.05 4.67 -8.54
CA ALA A 108 0.64 6.05 -8.81
C ALA A 108 1.81 7.04 -8.62
N PRO A 109 2.89 6.97 -9.43
CA PRO A 109 4.09 7.77 -9.22
C PRO A 109 3.88 9.29 -9.26
N ARG A 110 2.81 9.82 -9.88
CA ARG A 110 2.50 11.26 -9.84
C ARG A 110 2.01 11.71 -8.47
N LEU A 111 1.29 10.84 -7.74
CA LEU A 111 0.92 11.07 -6.35
C LEU A 111 2.10 10.70 -5.42
N GLY A 112 2.73 9.56 -5.67
CA GLY A 112 3.84 9.05 -4.87
C GLY A 112 3.47 8.82 -3.41
N PHE A 113 4.49 8.72 -2.55
CA PHE A 113 4.28 8.48 -1.11
C PHE A 113 3.70 9.70 -0.38
N ASP A 114 3.81 10.90 -0.93
CA ASP A 114 3.33 12.13 -0.30
C ASP A 114 1.87 12.45 -0.68
N GLY A 115 1.44 12.08 -1.88
CA GLY A 115 0.09 12.31 -2.39
C GLY A 115 -0.90 11.17 -2.16
N VAL A 116 -0.44 9.94 -1.90
CA VAL A 116 -1.31 8.82 -1.51
C VAL A 116 -1.75 8.98 -0.05
N THR A 117 -3.06 9.01 0.18
CA THR A 117 -3.64 9.06 1.52
C THR A 117 -3.68 7.65 2.12
N ALA A 118 -2.97 7.46 3.22
CA ALA A 118 -2.99 6.25 4.01
C ALA A 118 -3.96 6.41 5.18
N CYS A 119 -4.81 5.40 5.43
CA CYS A 119 -5.62 5.30 6.63
C CYS A 119 -5.35 3.94 7.32
N LEU A 120 -4.83 3.95 8.54
CA LEU A 120 -4.57 2.75 9.32
C LEU A 120 -5.58 2.62 10.44
N VAL A 121 -6.30 1.49 10.47
CA VAL A 121 -7.36 1.23 11.44
C VAL A 121 -7.03 -0.03 12.26
N ALA A 122 -7.13 0.11 13.58
CA ALA A 122 -7.16 -1.00 14.51
C ALA A 122 -8.62 -1.37 14.80
N ASP A 123 -9.02 -2.61 14.56
CA ASP A 123 -10.39 -3.05 14.75
C ASP A 123 -10.42 -4.48 15.35
N PRO A 124 -10.84 -4.63 16.62
CA PRO A 124 -10.91 -5.94 17.27
C PRO A 124 -12.02 -6.86 16.71
N SER A 125 -12.96 -6.33 15.92
CA SER A 125 -14.04 -7.12 15.31
C SER A 125 -13.61 -7.95 14.09
N VAL A 126 -12.35 -7.79 13.64
CA VAL A 126 -11.76 -8.53 12.51
C VAL A 126 -10.53 -9.37 12.96
N PRO A 127 -10.69 -10.30 13.92
CA PRO A 127 -9.56 -10.99 14.57
C PRO A 127 -8.74 -11.85 13.61
N ASP A 128 -9.36 -12.32 12.52
CA ASP A 128 -8.84 -13.27 11.56
C ASP A 128 -8.88 -12.76 10.10
N TRP A 129 -8.99 -11.44 9.93
CA TRP A 129 -9.01 -10.80 8.61
C TRP A 129 -8.05 -9.62 8.52
N HIS A 130 -7.60 -9.36 7.31
CA HIS A 130 -6.98 -8.09 6.91
C HIS A 130 -7.84 -7.49 5.81
N ILE A 131 -8.36 -6.30 6.06
CA ILE A 131 -9.19 -5.58 5.10
C ILE A 131 -8.36 -4.47 4.48
N VAL A 132 -8.36 -4.41 3.16
CA VAL A 132 -7.77 -3.32 2.39
C VAL A 132 -8.87 -2.71 1.54
N ASP A 133 -9.19 -1.46 1.83
CA ASP A 133 -10.10 -0.66 1.03
C ASP A 133 -9.27 0.30 0.18
N VAL A 134 -9.59 0.39 -1.11
CA VAL A 134 -8.93 1.29 -2.06
C VAL A 134 -10.00 2.19 -2.66
N GLU A 135 -9.79 3.49 -2.51
CA GLU A 135 -10.65 4.54 -3.05
C GLU A 135 -9.83 5.34 -4.07
N VAL A 136 -10.36 5.46 -5.28
CA VAL A 136 -9.72 6.16 -6.39
C VAL A 136 -10.65 7.24 -6.91
N THR A 137 -10.10 8.42 -7.16
CA THR A 137 -10.77 9.48 -7.93
C THR A 137 -9.90 9.82 -9.13
N ALA A 138 -10.50 9.78 -10.32
CA ALA A 138 -9.88 10.22 -11.55
C ALA A 138 -10.79 11.21 -12.28
N VAL A 139 -10.21 12.16 -13.00
CA VAL A 139 -10.94 13.13 -13.81
C VAL A 139 -10.45 13.00 -15.25
N ALA A 140 -11.36 12.59 -16.13
CA ALA A 140 -11.08 12.46 -17.56
C ALA A 140 -11.49 13.74 -18.32
N GLU A 141 -11.24 13.75 -19.63
CA GLU A 141 -11.68 14.83 -20.51
C GLU A 141 -13.20 15.07 -20.36
N GLY A 142 -13.57 16.35 -20.18
CA GLY A 142 -14.96 16.75 -19.90
C GLY A 142 -15.29 16.96 -18.42
N GLY A 143 -14.31 16.85 -17.51
CA GLY A 143 -14.40 17.36 -16.13
C GLY A 143 -15.25 16.54 -15.16
N ARG A 144 -15.85 15.43 -15.60
CA ARG A 144 -16.57 14.50 -14.73
C ARG A 144 -15.58 13.56 -14.03
N SER A 145 -15.80 13.33 -12.74
CA SER A 145 -14.98 12.43 -11.93
C SER A 145 -15.47 10.98 -12.04
N LEU A 146 -14.56 10.06 -12.33
CA LEU A 146 -14.69 8.64 -12.03
C LEU A 146 -14.29 8.41 -10.57
N THR A 147 -15.13 7.68 -9.82
CA THR A 147 -14.80 7.19 -8.48
C THR A 147 -14.91 5.68 -8.45
N VAL A 148 -13.88 5.01 -7.92
CA VAL A 148 -13.88 3.56 -7.72
C VAL A 148 -13.57 3.27 -6.26
N THR A 149 -14.39 2.44 -5.64
CA THR A 149 -14.12 1.88 -4.32
C THR A 149 -14.06 0.36 -4.43
N SER A 150 -13.07 -0.24 -3.78
CA SER A 150 -12.95 -1.69 -3.69
C SER A 150 -12.58 -2.09 -2.28
N SER A 151 -13.09 -3.24 -1.83
CA SER A 151 -12.77 -3.82 -0.53
C SER A 151 -12.26 -5.24 -0.71
N ARG A 152 -11.05 -5.50 -0.23
CA ARG A 152 -10.45 -6.83 -0.23
C ARG A 152 -10.33 -7.33 1.20
N ARG A 153 -11.05 -8.40 1.52
CA ARG A 153 -10.95 -9.12 2.80
C ARG A 153 -10.07 -10.35 2.62
N ASN A 154 -8.90 -10.36 3.27
CA ASN A 154 -7.93 -11.45 3.19
C ASN A 154 -7.87 -12.21 4.52
N PRO A 155 -8.11 -13.54 4.54
CA PRO A 155 -7.96 -14.33 5.76
C PRO A 155 -6.55 -14.22 6.34
N ALA A 156 -6.44 -14.12 7.66
CA ALA A 156 -5.19 -14.04 8.38
C ALA A 156 -5.34 -14.73 9.74
N GLY A 157 -4.32 -15.48 10.19
CA GLY A 157 -4.34 -16.02 11.55
C GLY A 157 -4.34 -14.90 12.59
N PRO A 158 -4.90 -15.13 13.80
CA PRO A 158 -4.83 -14.16 14.90
C PRO A 158 -3.39 -13.69 15.14
N GLY A 159 -3.19 -12.37 15.21
CA GLY A 159 -1.88 -11.75 15.42
C GLY A 159 -0.91 -11.83 14.23
N ALA A 160 -1.30 -12.50 13.14
CA ALA A 160 -0.50 -12.55 11.91
C ALA A 160 -0.43 -11.16 11.26
N VAL A 161 0.75 -10.82 10.76
CA VAL A 161 1.00 -9.54 10.08
C VAL A 161 0.63 -9.61 8.59
N THR A 162 0.57 -10.81 8.01
CA THR A 162 0.29 -11.03 6.59
C THR A 162 -0.80 -12.10 6.43
N GLY A 163 -1.79 -11.81 5.59
CA GLY A 163 -2.85 -12.77 5.26
C GLY A 163 -2.41 -13.82 4.23
N SER A 164 -3.09 -14.97 4.23
CA SER A 164 -2.68 -16.17 3.49
C SER A 164 -2.66 -15.96 1.97
N ALA A 165 -3.59 -15.16 1.41
CA ALA A 165 -3.64 -14.92 -0.03
C ALA A 165 -2.48 -14.06 -0.57
N THR A 166 -1.67 -13.44 0.31
CA THR A 166 -0.48 -12.68 -0.11
C THR A 166 0.60 -13.59 -0.69
N ARG A 167 0.66 -14.86 -0.25
CA ARG A 167 1.61 -15.85 -0.78
C ARG A 167 1.42 -16.09 -2.28
N HIS A 168 0.17 -16.23 -2.72
CA HIS A 168 -0.14 -16.44 -4.13
C HIS A 168 0.18 -15.21 -4.98
N SER A 169 -0.12 -14.01 -4.48
CA SER A 169 0.26 -12.78 -5.17
C SER A 169 1.76 -12.67 -5.37
N PHE A 170 2.57 -13.00 -4.34
CA PHE A 170 4.03 -12.98 -4.49
C PHE A 170 4.51 -13.98 -5.54
N TRP A 171 3.94 -15.18 -5.57
CA TRP A 171 4.27 -16.18 -6.59
C TRP A 171 3.94 -15.68 -8.01
N SER A 172 2.77 -15.09 -8.22
CA SER A 172 2.40 -14.49 -9.51
C SER A 172 3.36 -13.37 -9.92
N SER A 173 3.81 -12.54 -8.96
CA SER A 173 4.81 -11.50 -9.20
C SER A 173 6.14 -12.06 -9.72
N VAL A 174 6.59 -13.19 -9.17
CA VAL A 174 7.80 -13.89 -9.65
C VAL A 174 7.60 -14.44 -11.06
N GLN A 175 6.43 -15.00 -11.37
CA GLN A 175 6.13 -15.48 -12.72
C GLN A 175 6.10 -14.36 -13.76
N ALA A 176 5.77 -13.13 -13.37
CA ALA A 176 5.78 -11.96 -14.23
C ALA A 176 7.18 -11.34 -14.46
N CYS A 177 8.23 -11.90 -13.84
CA CYS A 177 9.60 -11.39 -13.96
C CYS A 177 10.28 -11.80 -15.29
N THR A 178 9.90 -11.17 -16.40
CA THR A 178 10.41 -11.49 -17.75
C THR A 178 11.51 -10.56 -18.30
N GLY A 179 12.00 -9.60 -17.51
CA GLY A 179 12.92 -8.54 -17.93
C GLY A 179 12.21 -7.36 -18.62
N HIS A 180 12.46 -6.12 -18.15
CA HIS A 180 11.81 -4.90 -18.65
C HIS A 180 12.78 -3.71 -18.81
N GLY A 181 14.06 -3.98 -19.11
CA GLY A 181 15.02 -2.97 -19.58
C GLY A 181 15.27 -1.78 -18.65
N GLY A 182 15.57 -2.02 -17.36
CA GLY A 182 16.10 -0.95 -16.50
C GLY A 182 15.07 -0.09 -15.75
N CYS A 183 13.84 -0.55 -15.56
CA CYS A 183 12.78 0.21 -14.88
C CYS A 183 12.41 -0.35 -13.49
N VAL A 184 11.61 0.42 -12.74
CA VAL A 184 10.86 -0.11 -11.59
C VAL A 184 9.51 -0.60 -12.12
N LYS A 185 9.17 -1.86 -11.86
CA LYS A 185 7.92 -2.45 -12.33
C LYS A 185 7.14 -3.07 -11.17
N LEU A 186 5.88 -2.65 -11.04
CA LEU A 186 4.93 -3.34 -10.18
C LEU A 186 4.54 -4.67 -10.85
N CYS A 187 4.57 -5.78 -10.09
CA CYS A 187 4.22 -7.12 -10.56
C CYS A 187 3.37 -7.88 -9.56
#